data_AF-A0A1H7K8N7-F1
#
_entry.id   AF-A0A1H7K8N7-F1
#
_cell.length_a   1.000
_cell.length_b   1.000
_cell.length_c   1.000
_cell.angle_alpha   90.00
_cell.angle_beta   90.00
_cell.angle_gamma   90.00
#
_symmetry.space_group_name_H-M   'P 1'
#
loop_
_entity.id
_entity.type
_entity.pdbx_description
1 polymer ?
#
loop_
_entity_poly.entity_id
_entity_poly.type
_entity_poly.pdbx_seq_one_letter_code
_entity_poly.pdbx_strand_id
1 'polypeptide(L)'
;MKLDYEKFLGIFKNADRHNVDETTFYFDDDPEEQEHYLGWIGGHEKPYWVGYCDIPDGCEYSSAEEMFTAKIYEGRSLKERWEQADICNIGGIDAETWLSYYEEVMR
;
A
#
# COMPACT_ATOMS: atom_id res chain seq x y z
N MET A 1 -6.66 3.93 -13.96
CA MET A 1 -7.96 3.44 -13.37
C MET A 1 -7.84 3.53 -11.86
N LYS A 2 -8.80 4.11 -11.13
CA LYS A 2 -8.66 4.20 -9.66
C LYS A 2 -8.98 2.85 -9.02
N LEU A 3 -8.02 2.30 -8.27
CA LEU A 3 -8.18 1.02 -7.60
C LEU A 3 -9.16 1.16 -6.43
N ASP A 4 -10.04 0.17 -6.26
CA ASP A 4 -10.97 0.14 -5.13
C ASP A 4 -10.21 -0.15 -3.82
N TYR A 5 -10.55 0.58 -2.75
CA TYR A 5 -9.92 0.46 -1.44
C TYR A 5 -10.02 -0.96 -0.88
N GLU A 6 -11.22 -1.56 -0.91
CA GLU A 6 -11.46 -2.88 -0.32
C GLU A 6 -10.74 -3.96 -1.14
N LYS A 7 -10.66 -3.80 -2.46
CA LYS A 7 -9.83 -4.66 -3.33
C LYS A 7 -8.34 -4.57 -2.97
N PHE A 8 -7.79 -3.36 -2.81
CA PHE A 8 -6.38 -3.18 -2.49
C PHE A 8 -6.02 -3.67 -1.09
N LEU A 9 -6.87 -3.39 -0.11
CA LEU A 9 -6.75 -3.97 1.22
C LEU A 9 -6.81 -5.50 1.14
N GLY A 10 -7.70 -6.07 0.32
CA GLY A 10 -7.79 -7.51 0.09
C GLY A 10 -6.50 -8.12 -0.48
N ILE A 11 -5.83 -7.41 -1.39
CA ILE A 11 -4.52 -7.80 -1.92
C ILE A 11 -3.50 -7.87 -0.77
N PHE A 12 -3.41 -6.83 0.06
CA PHE A 12 -2.47 -6.79 1.19
C PHE A 12 -2.80 -7.82 2.29
N LYS A 13 -4.08 -8.08 2.58
CA LYS A 13 -4.46 -9.15 3.52
C LYS A 13 -3.98 -10.55 3.08
N ASN A 14 -3.69 -10.72 1.79
CA ASN A 14 -3.18 -11.96 1.20
C ASN A 14 -1.76 -11.75 0.64
N ALA A 15 -0.98 -10.83 1.22
CA ALA A 15 0.39 -10.52 0.81
C ALA A 15 1.36 -11.72 0.89
N ASP A 16 1.04 -12.75 1.67
CA ASP A 16 1.77 -14.02 1.69
C ASP A 16 1.60 -14.83 0.39
N ARG A 17 0.54 -14.54 -0.37
CA ARG A 17 0.19 -15.18 -1.65
C ARG A 17 0.38 -14.27 -2.85
N HIS A 18 0.28 -12.96 -2.62
CA HIS A 18 0.44 -11.93 -3.61
C HIS A 18 1.77 -11.24 -3.34
N ASN A 19 2.70 -11.35 -4.27
CA ASN A 19 4.03 -10.76 -4.15
C ASN A 19 3.96 -9.23 -4.23
N VAL A 20 3.41 -8.61 -3.18
CA VAL A 20 3.25 -7.15 -3.05
C VAL A 20 4.56 -6.47 -2.67
N ASP A 21 5.48 -7.24 -2.07
CA ASP A 21 6.85 -6.86 -1.69
C ASP A 21 6.94 -5.40 -1.22
N GLU A 22 7.49 -4.52 -2.07
CA GLU A 22 7.44 -3.07 -1.95
C GLU A 22 6.42 -2.48 -2.95
N THR A 23 5.56 -1.60 -2.48
CA THR A 23 4.53 -0.89 -3.24
C THR A 23 4.69 0.60 -3.01
N THR A 24 4.74 1.39 -4.10
CA THR A 24 4.79 2.86 -3.98
C THR A 24 3.52 3.54 -4.47
N PHE A 25 3.23 4.67 -3.86
CA PHE A 25 2.09 5.53 -4.18
C PHE A 25 2.40 6.98 -3.81
N TYR A 26 1.64 7.93 -4.34
CA TYR A 26 1.62 9.32 -3.87
C TYR A 26 0.17 9.75 -3.63
N PHE A 27 -0.01 10.94 -3.05
CA PHE A 27 -1.33 11.57 -2.97
C PHE A 27 -1.49 12.64 -4.04
N ASP A 28 -2.55 12.59 -4.85
CA ASP A 28 -2.80 13.50 -5.99
C ASP A 28 -3.06 14.96 -5.58
N ASP A 29 -3.30 15.20 -4.29
CA ASP A 29 -3.44 16.52 -3.68
C ASP A 29 -2.12 17.08 -3.12
N ASP A 30 -1.04 16.30 -3.18
CA ASP A 30 0.32 16.74 -2.85
C ASP A 30 1.01 17.36 -4.08
N PRO A 31 1.33 18.68 -4.07
CA PRO A 31 2.00 19.33 -5.19
C PRO A 31 3.44 18.84 -5.42
N GLU A 32 4.07 18.18 -4.45
CA GLU A 32 5.39 17.59 -4.60
C GLU A 32 5.35 16.13 -5.08
N GLU A 33 4.14 15.56 -5.20
CA GLU A 33 3.91 14.13 -5.50
C GLU A 33 4.83 13.24 -4.66
N GLN A 34 4.94 13.54 -3.36
CA GLN A 34 5.86 12.82 -2.48
C GLN A 34 5.50 11.33 -2.49
N GLU A 35 6.51 10.52 -2.81
CA GLU A 35 6.35 9.08 -2.83
C GLU A 35 6.30 8.51 -1.40
N HIS A 36 5.39 7.57 -1.20
CA HIS A 36 5.18 6.80 0.01
C HIS A 36 5.34 5.31 -0.28
N TYR A 37 5.77 4.56 0.73
CA TYR A 37 6.08 3.15 0.59
C TYR A 37 5.19 2.32 1.51
N LEU A 38 4.63 1.23 0.98
CA LEU A 38 3.97 0.17 1.73
C LEU A 38 4.65 -1.15 1.37
N GLY A 39 4.69 -2.09 2.29
CA GLY A 39 5.14 -3.41 1.91
C GLY A 39 4.83 -4.51 2.90
N TRP A 40 5.25 -5.70 2.51
CA TRP A 40 5.12 -6.91 3.32
C TRP A 40 6.37 -7.78 3.21
N ILE A 41 6.89 -8.22 4.36
CA ILE A 41 8.03 -9.14 4.45
C ILE A 41 7.69 -10.26 5.44
N GLY A 42 7.56 -11.49 4.92
CA GLY A 42 7.22 -12.67 5.72
C GLY A 42 8.30 -13.06 6.72
N GLY A 43 7.90 -13.73 7.81
CA GLY A 43 8.81 -14.22 8.85
C GLY A 43 9.09 -13.26 10.00
N HIS A 44 8.48 -12.06 9.98
CA HIS A 44 8.55 -11.06 11.05
C HIS A 44 7.28 -11.07 11.93
N GLU A 45 7.39 -10.63 13.18
CA GLU A 45 6.23 -10.45 14.09
C GLU A 45 5.25 -9.40 13.55
N LYS A 46 5.79 -8.38 12.88
CA LYS A 46 5.07 -7.31 12.22
C LYS A 46 5.49 -7.25 10.74
N PRO A 47 4.88 -8.08 9.89
CA PRO A 47 5.37 -8.25 8.53
C PRO A 47 4.98 -7.08 7.61
N TYR A 48 4.02 -6.24 7.99
CA TYR A 48 3.58 -5.09 7.21
C TYR A 48 4.38 -3.86 7.60
N TRP A 49 4.84 -3.07 6.63
CA TRP A 49 5.68 -1.91 6.90
C TRP A 49 5.31 -0.72 6.01
N VAL A 50 5.64 0.48 6.50
CA VAL A 50 5.42 1.76 5.81
C VAL A 50 6.70 2.58 5.85
N GLY A 51 7.05 3.19 4.73
CA GLY A 51 8.14 4.15 4.60
C GLY A 51 7.63 5.53 4.16
N TYR A 52 8.41 6.56 4.47
CA TYR A 52 8.13 7.97 4.15
C TYR A 52 6.75 8.44 4.63
N CYS A 53 6.44 8.17 5.89
CA CYS A 53 5.22 8.62 6.57
C CYS A 53 5.57 9.62 7.69
N ASP A 54 4.59 10.03 8.50
CA ASP A 54 4.77 10.96 9.62
C ASP A 54 5.78 10.45 10.68
N ILE A 55 6.07 9.15 10.70
CA ILE A 55 6.96 8.51 11.66
C ILE A 55 8.38 8.45 11.07
N PRO A 56 9.39 9.05 11.74
CA PRO A 56 10.79 8.93 11.32
C PRO A 56 11.21 7.47 11.17
N ASP A 57 11.93 7.16 10.09
CA ASP A 57 12.38 5.81 9.71
C ASP A 57 11.25 4.80 9.41
N GLY A 58 9.99 5.24 9.37
CA GLY A 58 8.84 4.39 9.06
C GLY A 58 8.28 3.64 10.26
N CYS A 59 7.39 2.69 10.00
CA CYS A 59 6.73 1.90 11.04
C CYS A 59 6.25 0.54 10.52
N GLU A 60 5.99 -0.37 11.46
CA GLU A 60 5.62 -1.76 11.19
C GLU A 60 4.37 -2.19 11.97
N TYR A 61 3.58 -3.07 11.36
CA TYR A 61 2.24 -3.47 11.79
C TYR A 61 2.04 -4.98 11.70
N SER A 62 1.14 -5.50 12.54
CA SER A 62 0.83 -6.95 12.55
C SER A 62 -0.25 -7.32 11.53
N SER A 63 -1.00 -6.35 11.00
CA SER A 63 -2.05 -6.59 9.99
C SER A 63 -2.12 -5.48 8.94
N ALA A 64 -2.64 -5.82 7.76
CA ALA A 64 -2.92 -4.86 6.70
C ALA A 64 -3.93 -3.80 7.14
N GLU A 65 -4.96 -4.18 7.91
CA GLU A 65 -5.97 -3.26 8.43
C GLU A 65 -5.37 -2.22 9.37
N GLU A 66 -4.48 -2.65 10.27
CA GLU A 66 -3.78 -1.73 11.17
C GLU A 66 -2.94 -0.74 10.36
N MET A 67 -2.17 -1.21 9.39
CA MET A 67 -1.38 -0.37 8.50
C MET A 67 -2.23 0.65 7.72
N PHE A 68 -3.35 0.21 7.13
CA PHE A 68 -4.21 1.05 6.29
C PHE A 68 -5.04 2.07 7.10
N THR A 69 -5.24 1.82 8.39
CA THR A 69 -6.02 2.69 9.29
C THR A 69 -5.16 3.50 10.26
N ALA A 70 -3.84 3.29 10.27
CA ALA A 70 -2.89 4.09 11.03
C ALA A 70 -2.85 5.53 10.52
N LYS A 71 -2.85 6.49 11.45
CA LYS A 71 -2.88 7.93 11.17
C LYS A 71 -1.47 8.49 11.00
N ILE A 72 -0.86 8.15 9.88
CA ILE A 72 0.56 8.37 9.60
C ILE A 72 0.81 9.19 8.32
N TYR A 73 -0.22 9.80 7.75
CA TYR A 73 -0.11 10.72 6.62
C TYR A 73 -0.78 12.04 7.00
N GLU A 74 0.00 12.95 7.58
CA GLU A 74 -0.45 14.21 8.17
C GLU A 74 -1.58 14.02 9.20
N GLY A 75 -1.43 12.99 10.04
CA GLY A 75 -2.43 12.62 11.05
C GLY A 75 -3.71 11.99 10.49
N ARG A 76 -3.73 11.63 9.20
CA ARG A 76 -4.80 10.85 8.56
C ARG A 76 -4.27 9.49 8.11
N SER A 77 -5.18 8.56 7.91
CA SER A 77 -4.87 7.21 7.42
C SER A 77 -4.95 7.09 5.91
N LEU A 78 -4.31 6.04 5.36
CA LEU A 78 -4.46 5.70 3.94
C LEU A 78 -5.93 5.47 3.59
N LYS A 79 -6.71 4.85 4.47
CA LYS A 79 -8.16 4.71 4.30
C LYS A 79 -8.87 6.06 4.19
N GLU A 80 -8.55 7.02 5.06
CA GLU A 80 -9.16 8.35 5.04
C GLU A 80 -8.74 9.19 3.83
N ARG A 81 -7.58 8.89 3.24
CA ARG A 81 -7.01 9.56 2.06
C ARG A 81 -7.06 8.71 0.79
N TRP A 82 -7.83 7.62 0.77
CA TRP A 82 -7.84 6.70 -0.38
C TRP A 82 -8.29 7.40 -1.66
N GLU A 83 -9.18 8.38 -1.52
CA GLU A 83 -9.62 9.19 -2.65
C GLU A 83 -8.53 10.10 -3.23
N GLN A 84 -7.37 10.19 -2.62
CA GLN A 84 -6.21 10.92 -3.12
C GLN A 84 -5.07 9.97 -3.50
N ALA A 85 -5.12 8.70 -3.08
CA ALA A 85 -4.01 7.79 -3.25
C ALA A 85 -3.95 7.25 -4.69
N ASP A 86 -2.82 7.49 -5.36
CA ASP A 86 -2.49 6.95 -6.67
C ASP A 86 -1.36 5.92 -6.52
N ILE A 87 -1.68 4.64 -6.75
CA ILE A 87 -0.72 3.54 -6.64
C ILE A 87 0.14 3.50 -7.91
N CYS A 88 1.45 3.63 -7.76
CA CYS A 88 2.40 3.69 -8.86
C CYS A 88 2.90 2.29 -9.26
N ASN A 89 3.35 1.52 -8.28
CA ASN A 89 3.93 0.20 -8.50
C ASN A 89 3.57 -0.76 -7.36
N ILE A 90 3.49 -2.06 -7.67
CA ILE A 90 3.29 -3.15 -6.72
C ILE A 90 4.36 -4.20 -7.00
N GLY A 91 5.22 -4.50 -6.03
CA GLY A 91 6.28 -5.49 -6.14
C GLY A 91 7.27 -5.20 -7.28
N GLY A 92 7.55 -3.92 -7.55
CA GLY A 92 8.45 -3.49 -8.63
C GLY A 92 7.85 -3.57 -10.05
N ILE A 93 6.54 -3.82 -10.18
CA ILE A 93 5.79 -3.80 -11.44
C ILE A 93 4.85 -2.61 -11.41
N ASP A 94 4.66 -1.91 -12.53
CA ASP A 94 3.67 -0.84 -12.61
C ASP A 94 2.28 -1.34 -12.20
N ALA A 95 1.54 -0.50 -11.46
CA ALA A 95 0.31 -0.94 -10.80
C ALA A 95 -0.74 -1.44 -11.81
N GLU A 96 -0.86 -0.81 -12.98
CA GLU A 96 -1.82 -1.22 -14.01
C GLU A 96 -1.48 -2.61 -14.58
N THR A 97 -0.22 -2.87 -14.91
CA THR A 97 0.24 -4.19 -15.39
C THR A 97 0.12 -5.25 -14.31
N TRP A 98 0.52 -4.95 -13.06
CA TRP A 98 0.37 -5.89 -11.95
C TRP A 98 -1.09 -6.29 -11.75
N LEU A 99 -2.00 -5.31 -11.77
CA LEU A 99 -3.44 -5.55 -11.63
C LEU A 99 -4.02 -6.36 -12.78
N SER A 100 -3.54 -6.18 -14.02
CA SER A 100 -3.98 -7.02 -15.14
C SER A 100 -3.64 -8.49 -14.94
N TYR A 101 -2.45 -8.81 -14.44
CA TYR A 101 -2.07 -10.20 -14.13
C TYR A 101 -2.89 -10.75 -12.96
N TYR A 102 -3.09 -9.95 -11.92
CA TYR A 102 -3.91 -10.34 -10.79
C TYR A 102 -5.33 -10.73 -11.23
N GLU A 103 -5.96 -9.94 -12.10
CA GLU A 103 -7.32 -10.20 -12.60
C GLU A 103 -7.41 -11.40 -13.55
N GLU A 104 -6.36 -11.67 -14.34
CA GLU A 104 -6.31 -12.83 -15.21
C GLU A 104 -6.14 -14.14 -14.43
N VAL A 105 -5.30 -14.13 -13.38
CA VAL A 105 -4.95 -15.33 -12.61
C VAL A 105 -6.00 -15.65 -11.54
N MET A 106 -6.66 -14.64 -10.97
CA MET A 106 -7.63 -14.81 -9.87
C MET A 106 -9.10 -14.87 -10.35
N ARG A 107 -9.32 -15.13 -11.65
CA ARG A 107 -10.64 -15.41 -12.23
C ARG A 107 -11.14 -16.82 -11.95
#